data_AF-A0A0H2RYX5-F1
#
_entry.id   AF-A0A0H2RYX5-F1
#
_cell.length_a   1.000
_cell.length_b   1.000
_cell.length_c   1.000
_cell.angle_alpha   90.00
_cell.angle_beta   90.00
_cell.angle_gamma   90.00
#
_symmetry.space_group_name_H-M   'P 1'
#
loop_
_entity.id
_entity.type
_entity.pdbx_description
1 polymer ?
#
loop_
_entity_poly.entity_id
_entity_poly.type
_entity_poly.pdbx_seq_one_letter_code
_entity_poly.pdbx_strand_id
1 'polypeptide(L)'
;MAADSHYSQILRRLVESDEWEAIFGPLAAKLNEVGWVDELKHTAKERAREMPTVHFQTLLAELEAKGQESVPAAVKQETMQLIRTFLDKQFE
;
A
#
# COMPACT_ATOMS: atom_id res chain seq x y z
N MET A 1 -16.45 15.21 -10.91
CA MET A 1 -17.47 14.41 -11.60
C MET A 1 -16.94 13.65 -12.82
N ALA A 2 -16.42 14.29 -13.88
CA ALA A 2 -15.85 13.53 -15.02
C ALA A 2 -14.55 12.77 -14.64
N ALA A 3 -13.63 13.41 -13.92
CA ALA A 3 -12.39 12.77 -13.43
C ALA A 3 -12.66 11.54 -12.54
N ASP A 4 -13.67 11.61 -11.68
CA ASP A 4 -14.05 10.49 -10.78
C ASP A 4 -14.59 9.27 -11.55
N SER A 5 -15.28 9.52 -12.67
CA SER A 5 -15.79 8.47 -13.56
C SER A 5 -14.65 7.72 -14.27
N HIS A 6 -13.65 8.46 -14.77
CA HIS A 6 -12.48 7.84 -15.41
C HIS A 6 -11.62 7.07 -14.41
N TYR A 7 -11.41 7.63 -13.21
CA TYR A 7 -10.68 6.96 -12.13
C TYR A 7 -11.30 5.62 -11.74
N SER A 8 -12.63 5.61 -11.58
CA SER A 8 -13.38 4.40 -11.20
C SER A 8 -13.32 3.31 -12.27
N GLN A 9 -13.35 3.70 -13.56
CA GLN A 9 -13.22 2.75 -14.67
C GLN A 9 -11.82 2.15 -14.78
N ILE A 10 -10.78 2.96 -14.56
CA ILE A 10 -9.38 2.50 -14.56
C ILE A 10 -9.13 1.55 -13.39
N LEU A 11 -9.58 1.91 -12.18
CA LEU A 11 -9.48 1.04 -11.01
C LEU A 11 -10.22 -0.28 -11.22
N ARG A 12 -11.43 -0.21 -11.78
CA ARG A 12 -12.20 -1.42 -12.07
C ARG A 12 -11.44 -2.35 -13.02
N ARG A 13 -10.88 -1.81 -14.11
CA ARG A 13 -10.07 -2.61 -15.05
C ARG A 13 -8.83 -3.19 -14.38
N LEU A 14 -8.12 -2.39 -13.58
CA LEU A 14 -6.93 -2.83 -12.84
C LEU A 14 -7.21 -4.05 -11.96
N VAL A 15 -8.40 -4.09 -11.33
CA VAL A 15 -8.81 -5.18 -10.44
C VAL A 15 -9.43 -6.35 -11.20
N GLU A 16 -10.15 -6.09 -12.29
CA GLU A 16 -10.73 -7.13 -13.16
C GLU A 16 -9.67 -7.81 -14.04
N SER A 17 -8.50 -7.22 -14.19
CA SER A 17 -7.32 -7.78 -14.85
C SER A 17 -6.31 -8.32 -13.82
N ASP A 18 -5.36 -9.12 -14.28
CA ASP A 18 -4.21 -9.57 -13.48
C ASP A 18 -3.20 -8.45 -13.20
N GLU A 19 -3.53 -7.20 -13.53
CA GLU A 19 -2.61 -6.05 -13.46
C GLU A 19 -2.50 -5.51 -12.02
N TRP A 20 -3.56 -5.63 -11.22
CA TRP A 20 -3.48 -5.38 -9.78
C TRP A 20 -2.41 -6.25 -9.12
N GLU A 21 -2.41 -7.55 -9.41
CA GLU A 21 -1.43 -8.48 -8.84
C GLU A 21 -0.01 -8.19 -9.36
N ALA A 22 0.12 -7.80 -10.63
CA ALA A 22 1.39 -7.38 -11.21
C ALA A 22 2.01 -6.12 -10.56
N ILE A 23 1.20 -5.29 -9.89
CA ILE A 23 1.67 -4.11 -9.13
C ILE A 23 1.82 -4.45 -7.64
N PHE A 24 0.82 -5.09 -7.06
CA PHE A 24 0.75 -5.38 -5.63
C PHE A 24 1.76 -6.43 -5.19
N GLY A 25 1.93 -7.51 -5.97
CA GLY A 25 2.87 -8.59 -5.67
C GLY A 25 4.31 -8.09 -5.48
N PRO A 26 4.89 -7.37 -6.45
CA PRO A 26 6.23 -6.79 -6.30
C PRO A 26 6.33 -5.77 -5.16
N LEU A 27 5.30 -4.95 -4.93
CA LEU A 27 5.28 -4.02 -3.79
C LEU A 27 5.36 -4.79 -2.46
N ALA A 28 4.51 -5.81 -2.27
CA ALA A 28 4.47 -6.60 -1.07
C ALA A 28 5.79 -7.36 -0.83
N ALA A 29 6.36 -7.95 -1.89
CA ALA A 29 7.65 -8.64 -1.84
C ALA A 29 8.76 -7.68 -1.40
N LYS A 30 8.87 -6.50 -2.03
CA LYS A 30 9.89 -5.50 -1.68
C LYS A 30 9.75 -4.97 -0.26
N LEU A 31 8.54 -4.64 0.18
CA LEU A 31 8.28 -4.20 1.54
C LEU A 31 8.65 -5.28 2.57
N ASN A 32 8.46 -6.55 2.23
CA ASN A 32 8.89 -7.65 3.07
C ASN A 32 10.42 -7.80 3.08
N GLU A 33 11.07 -7.76 1.92
CA GLU A 33 12.54 -7.87 1.77
C GLU A 33 13.31 -6.79 2.52
N VAL A 34 12.81 -5.55 2.52
CA VAL A 34 13.42 -4.44 3.25
C VAL A 34 13.06 -4.40 4.75
N GLY A 35 12.31 -5.40 5.23
CA GLY A 35 11.95 -5.53 6.65
C GLY A 35 10.82 -4.60 7.12
N TRP A 36 10.18 -3.85 6.23
CA TRP A 36 9.13 -2.89 6.59
C TRP A 36 7.92 -3.58 7.25
N VAL A 37 7.53 -4.76 6.75
CA VAL A 37 6.43 -5.54 7.32
C VAL A 37 6.73 -5.95 8.76
N ASP A 38 7.97 -6.34 9.04
CA ASP A 38 8.38 -6.77 10.38
C ASP A 38 8.49 -5.59 11.34
N GLU A 39 8.96 -4.43 10.87
CA GLU A 39 8.99 -3.20 11.66
C GLU A 39 7.58 -2.74 12.08
N LEU A 40 6.61 -2.81 11.16
CA LEU A 40 5.22 -2.48 11.49
C LEU A 40 4.63 -3.47 12.49
N LYS A 41 4.87 -4.78 12.31
CA LYS A 41 4.43 -5.80 13.29
C LYS A 41 5.09 -5.59 14.64
N HIS A 42 6.36 -5.21 14.68
CA HIS A 42 7.06 -4.91 15.92
C HIS A 42 6.44 -3.69 16.61
N THR A 43 6.24 -2.60 15.87
CA THR A 43 5.58 -1.38 16.38
C THR A 43 4.19 -1.70 16.92
N ALA A 44 3.40 -2.48 16.19
CA ALA A 44 2.06 -2.89 16.60
C ALA A 44 2.08 -3.61 17.95
N LYS A 45 3.05 -4.52 18.15
CA LYS A 45 3.20 -5.29 19.38
C LYS A 45 3.64 -4.41 20.55
N GLU A 46 4.63 -3.54 20.36
CA GLU A 46 5.06 -2.62 21.43
C GLU A 46 3.91 -1.69 21.83
N ARG A 47 3.21 -1.14 20.85
CA ARG A 47 2.09 -0.24 21.13
C ARG A 47 0.94 -0.94 21.86
N ALA A 48 0.60 -2.15 21.45
CA ALA A 48 -0.43 -2.94 22.13
C ALA A 48 -0.06 -3.27 23.59
N ARG A 49 1.24 -3.47 23.90
CA ARG A 49 1.69 -3.71 25.28
C ARG A 49 1.56 -2.49 26.18
N GLU A 50 1.66 -1.29 25.62
CA GLU A 50 1.48 -0.04 26.35
C GLU A 50 0.01 0.30 26.60
N MET A 51 -0.93 -0.35 25.89
CA MET A 51 -2.35 -0.12 26.06
C MET A 51 -2.89 -0.86 27.29
N PRO A 52 -3.61 -0.19 28.22
CA PRO A 52 -4.30 -0.85 29.32
C PRO A 52 -5.32 -1.90 28.84
N THR A 53 -5.98 -1.59 27.72
CA THR A 53 -6.87 -2.49 26.98
C THR A 53 -6.57 -2.33 25.50
N VAL A 54 -6.31 -3.44 24.81
CA VAL A 54 -6.00 -3.41 23.38
C VAL A 54 -7.26 -3.08 22.58
N HIS A 55 -7.22 -1.97 21.85
CA HIS A 55 -8.29 -1.57 20.92
C HIS A 55 -7.77 -1.62 19.49
N PHE A 56 -8.28 -2.56 18.72
CA PHE A 56 -7.84 -2.81 17.35
C PHE A 56 -7.95 -1.57 16.45
N GLN A 57 -9.07 -0.84 16.49
CA GLN A 57 -9.26 0.33 15.61
C GLN A 57 -8.26 1.45 15.90
N THR A 58 -7.95 1.70 17.18
CA THR A 58 -6.93 2.68 17.58
C THR A 58 -5.56 2.25 17.08
N LEU A 59 -5.21 0.98 17.28
CA LEU A 59 -3.93 0.44 16.83
C LEU A 59 -3.79 0.47 15.31
N LEU A 60 -4.87 0.15 14.58
CA LEU A 60 -4.92 0.21 13.12
C LEU A 60 -4.72 1.63 12.62
N ALA A 61 -5.43 2.61 13.17
CA ALA A 61 -5.30 4.01 12.75
C ALA A 61 -3.88 4.56 12.98
N GLU A 62 -3.27 4.24 14.12
CA GLU A 62 -1.88 4.63 14.42
C GLU A 62 -0.89 3.94 13.46
N LEU A 63 -1.09 2.65 13.16
CA LEU A 63 -0.24 1.89 12.24
C LEU A 63 -0.43 2.28 10.78
N GLU A 64 -1.64 2.68 10.36
CA GLU A 64 -1.90 3.16 9.00
C GLU A 64 -1.11 4.43 8.71
N ALA A 65 -1.16 5.41 9.63
CA ALA A 65 -0.39 6.65 9.52
C ALA A 65 1.12 6.35 9.47
N LYS A 66 1.62 5.58 10.44
CA LYS A 66 3.05 5.20 10.47
C LYS A 66 3.45 4.40 9.23
N GLY A 67 2.59 3.48 8.79
CA GLY A 67 2.81 2.66 7.60
C GLY A 67 3.02 3.54 6.38
N GLN A 68 2.13 4.50 6.13
CA GLN A 68 2.26 5.42 4.98
C GLN A 68 3.53 6.27 5.02
N GLU A 69 3.93 6.73 6.20
CA GLU A 69 5.13 7.57 6.38
C GLU A 69 6.44 6.79 6.26
N SER A 70 6.44 5.52 6.71
CA SER A 70 7.64 4.68 6.82
C SER A 70 7.98 3.91 5.54
N VAL A 71 7.13 3.93 4.51
CA VAL A 71 7.45 3.28 3.23
C VAL A 71 8.75 3.86 2.65
N PRO A 72 9.77 3.02 2.37
CA PRO A 72 11.03 3.52 1.82
C PRO A 72 10.84 4.24 0.48
N ALA A 73 11.54 5.36 0.31
CA ALA A 73 11.40 6.21 -0.88
C ALA A 73 11.69 5.44 -2.18
N ALA A 74 12.69 4.56 -2.18
CA ALA A 74 13.03 3.73 -3.33
C ALA A 74 11.86 2.80 -3.73
N VAL A 75 11.27 2.08 -2.76
CA VAL A 75 10.11 1.20 -3.00
C VAL A 75 8.93 2.01 -3.54
N LYS A 76 8.65 3.17 -2.93
CA LYS A 76 7.59 4.07 -3.41
C LYS A 76 7.82 4.53 -4.85
N GLN A 77 9.05 4.93 -5.19
CA GLN A 77 9.39 5.38 -6.55
C GLN A 77 9.23 4.27 -7.58
N GLU A 78 9.71 3.06 -7.28
CA GLU A 78 9.59 1.91 -8.15
C GLU A 78 8.12 1.52 -8.38
N THR A 79 7.32 1.44 -7.31
CA THR A 79 5.88 1.14 -7.43
C THR A 79 5.14 2.22 -8.20
N MET A 80 5.45 3.50 -7.98
CA MET A 80 4.87 4.60 -8.76
C MET A 80 5.23 4.50 -10.25
N GLN A 81 6.42 4.03 -10.58
CA GLN A 81 6.82 3.82 -11.97
C GLN A 81 6.01 2.67 -12.61
N LEU A 82 5.80 1.56 -11.88
CA LEU A 82 4.93 0.46 -12.35
C LEU A 82 3.50 0.93 -12.62
N ILE A 83 2.94 1.73 -11.70
CA ILE A 83 1.60 2.31 -11.87
C ILE A 83 1.55 3.21 -13.11
N ARG A 84 2.56 4.06 -13.34
CA ARG A 84 2.62 4.92 -14.54
C ARG A 84 2.66 4.10 -15.83
N THR A 85 3.55 3.11 -15.90
CA THR A 85 3.65 2.22 -17.06
C THR A 85 2.35 1.46 -17.32
N PHE A 86 1.60 1.12 -16.27
CA PHE A 86 0.27 0.55 -16.42
C PHE A 86 -0.72 1.56 -17.01
N LEU A 87 -0.78 2.77 -16.44
CA LEU A 87 -1.68 3.81 -16.90
C LEU A 87 -1.41 4.19 -18.36
N ASP A 88 -0.14 4.31 -18.77
CA ASP A 88 0.24 4.64 -20.15
C ASP A 88 -0.36 3.63 -21.15
N LYS A 89 -0.36 2.33 -20.81
CA LYS A 89 -0.97 1.27 -21.64
C LYS A 89 -2.50 1.34 -21.74
N GLN A 90 -3.18 2.04 -20.81
CA GLN A 90 -4.64 2.17 -20.83
C GLN A 90 -5.12 3.31 -21.75
N PHE A 91 -4.22 4.20 -22.16
CA PHE A 91 -4.52 5.36 -22.99
C PHE A 91 -3.90 5.31 -24.39
N GLU A 92 -3.22 4.21 -24.74
CA GLU A 92 -2.86 3.83 -26.12
C GLU A 92 -4.01 3.05 -26.80
#